data_AF-A0A7V8AZZ2-F1
#
_entry.id   AF-A0A7V8AZZ2-F1
#
_cell.length_a   1.000
_cell.length_b   1.000
_cell.length_c   1.000
_cell.angle_alpha   90.00
_cell.angle_beta   90.00
_cell.angle_gamma   90.00
#
_symmetry.space_group_name_H-M   'P 1'
#
loop_
_entity.id
_entity.type
_entity.pdbx_description
1 polymer ?
#
loop_
_entity_poly.entity_id
_entity_poly.type
_entity_poly.pdbx_seq_one_letter_code
_entity_poly.pdbx_strand_id
1 'polypeptide(L)'
;MTDTYGSLLVHVVVSLAFALSIWFASLLLGRIGTAFGVKNAAYECGMIPKMTIQPRFSVKFYLVAMLFILFDIEVIFMVPWAVCYRDFIVQYGDIILGSMLSFVTILMVGYIYAIKKGALEFAS
;
A
#
# COMPACT_ATOMS: atom_id res chain seq x y z
N MET A 1 3.91 -28.45 8.05
CA MET A 1 4.26 -27.11 7.52
C MET A 1 4.01 -27.01 6.02
N THR A 2 4.40 -28.01 5.21
CA THR A 2 4.13 -28.08 3.76
C THR A 2 2.63 -28.07 3.41
N ASP A 3 1.77 -28.68 4.23
CA ASP A 3 0.33 -28.75 3.97
C ASP A 3 -0.37 -27.37 4.08
N THR A 4 0.17 -26.49 4.93
CA THR A 4 -0.31 -25.10 5.08
C THR A 4 0.00 -24.28 3.83
N TYR A 5 1.21 -24.42 3.28
CA TYR A 5 1.58 -23.76 2.02
C TYR A 5 0.76 -24.28 0.83
N GLY A 6 0.48 -25.59 0.79
CA GLY A 6 -0.43 -26.18 -0.21
C GLY A 6 -1.82 -25.56 -0.14
N SER A 7 -2.37 -25.42 1.07
CA SER A 7 -3.70 -24.81 1.29
C SER A 7 -3.75 -23.33 0.87
N LEU A 8 -2.69 -22.56 1.14
CA LEU A 8 -2.58 -21.16 0.73
C LEU A 8 -2.53 -21.02 -0.80
N LEU A 9 -1.75 -21.85 -1.48
CA LEU A 9 -1.66 -21.83 -2.95
C LEU A 9 -3.00 -22.18 -3.58
N VAL A 10 -3.70 -23.19 -3.07
CA VAL A 10 -5.04 -23.56 -3.55
C VAL A 10 -6.01 -22.39 -3.37
N HIS A 11 -5.98 -21.69 -2.23
CA HIS A 11 -6.86 -20.54 -2.01
C HIS A 11 -6.59 -19.39 -3.00
N VAL A 12 -5.33 -19.08 -3.27
CA VAL A 12 -4.95 -18.07 -4.27
C VAL A 12 -5.41 -18.48 -5.67
N VAL A 13 -5.24 -19.76 -6.04
CA VAL A 13 -5.68 -20.26 -7.36
C VAL A 13 -7.21 -20.21 -7.49
N VAL A 14 -7.94 -20.64 -6.47
CA VAL A 14 -9.41 -20.65 -6.48
C VAL A 14 -9.98 -19.23 -6.53
N SER A 15 -9.44 -18.30 -5.73
CA SER A 15 -9.88 -16.89 -5.76
C SER A 15 -9.63 -16.22 -7.11
N LEU A 16 -8.47 -16.48 -7.72
CA LEU A 16 -8.15 -15.98 -9.06
C LEU A 16 -9.07 -16.60 -10.13
N ALA A 17 -9.28 -17.91 -10.07
CA ALA A 17 -10.18 -18.62 -10.98
C ALA A 17 -11.62 -18.11 -10.86
N PHE A 18 -12.07 -17.81 -9.65
CA PHE A 18 -13.39 -17.21 -9.41
C PHE A 18 -13.50 -15.82 -10.03
N ALA A 19 -12.54 -14.94 -9.80
CA ALA A 19 -12.52 -13.60 -10.41
C ALA A 19 -12.52 -13.66 -11.95
N LEU A 20 -11.70 -14.56 -12.52
CA LEU A 20 -11.64 -14.78 -13.97
C LEU A 20 -12.95 -15.38 -14.52
N SER A 21 -13.60 -16.27 -13.76
CA SER A 21 -14.88 -16.86 -14.18
C SER A 21 -15.98 -15.80 -14.26
N ILE A 22 -16.02 -14.86 -13.32
CA ILE A 22 -16.97 -13.73 -13.35
C ILE A 22 -16.67 -12.82 -14.53
N TRP A 23 -15.40 -12.47 -14.74
CA TRP A 23 -14.99 -11.65 -15.88
C TRP A 23 -15.35 -12.32 -17.21
N PHE A 24 -15.09 -13.61 -17.35
CA PHE A 24 -15.42 -14.38 -18.56
C PHE A 24 -16.92 -14.56 -18.76
N ALA A 25 -17.68 -14.81 -17.68
CA ALA A 25 -19.14 -14.85 -17.72
C ALA A 25 -19.71 -13.48 -18.14
N SER A 26 -19.11 -12.38 -17.68
CA SER A 26 -19.49 -11.03 -18.10
C SER A 26 -19.24 -10.80 -19.59
N LEU A 27 -18.19 -11.37 -20.17
CA LEU A 27 -17.93 -11.29 -21.61
C LEU A 27 -18.89 -12.16 -22.43
N LEU A 28 -19.24 -13.35 -21.95
CA LEU A 28 -20.13 -14.29 -22.66
C LEU A 28 -21.62 -13.90 -22.57
N LEU A 29 -22.08 -13.53 -21.37
CA LEU A 29 -23.48 -13.20 -21.09
C LEU A 29 -23.77 -11.70 -21.27
N GLY A 30 -22.74 -10.86 -21.16
CA GLY A 30 -22.88 -9.43 -21.32
C GLY A 30 -23.18 -9.06 -22.77
N ARG A 31 -24.14 -8.14 -22.96
CA ARG A 31 -24.39 -7.54 -24.27
C ARG A 31 -23.22 -6.60 -24.58
N ILE A 32 -22.22 -7.10 -25.32
CA ILE A 32 -21.10 -6.29 -25.80
C ILE A 32 -21.69 -5.19 -26.70
N GLY A 33 -21.91 -4.02 -26.11
CA GLY A 33 -22.39 -2.87 -26.86
C GLY A 33 -21.34 -2.47 -27.87
N THR A 34 -21.74 -2.18 -29.10
CA THR A 34 -20.84 -1.64 -30.12
C THR A 34 -20.21 -0.35 -29.60
N ALA A 35 -18.93 -0.42 -29.26
CA ALA A 35 -18.14 0.64 -28.67
C ALA A 35 -17.68 1.59 -29.80
N PHE A 36 -18.59 2.39 -30.33
CA PHE A 36 -18.25 3.39 -31.36
C PHE A 36 -18.55 4.81 -30.87
N GLY A 37 -17.60 5.72 -31.11
CA GLY A 37 -17.72 7.15 -30.85
C GLY A 37 -17.80 7.49 -29.36
N VAL A 38 -18.93 8.08 -28.95
CA VAL A 38 -19.15 8.70 -27.63
C VAL A 38 -18.97 7.74 -26.46
N LYS A 39 -19.25 6.44 -26.63
CA LYS A 39 -19.10 5.44 -25.56
C LYS A 39 -17.65 5.21 -25.12
N ASN A 40 -16.67 5.53 -25.99
CA ASN A 40 -15.24 5.41 -25.69
C ASN A 40 -14.57 6.76 -25.41
N ALA A 41 -15.34 7.86 -25.43
CA ALA A 41 -14.81 9.18 -25.09
C ALA A 41 -14.68 9.30 -23.57
N ALA A 42 -13.64 10.02 -23.12
CA ALA A 42 -13.49 10.36 -21.72
C ALA A 42 -14.69 11.21 -21.24
N TYR A 43 -15.16 10.96 -20.03
CA TYR A 43 -16.25 11.71 -19.42
C TYR A 43 -15.76 13.09 -18.98
N GLU A 44 -16.26 14.15 -19.63
CA GLU A 44 -15.83 15.56 -19.44
C GLU A 44 -17.05 16.47 -19.23
N CYS A 45 -17.89 16.13 -18.24
CA CYS A 45 -19.08 16.89 -17.81
C CYS A 45 -20.06 17.35 -18.93
N GLY A 46 -20.08 16.67 -20.07
CA GLY A 46 -20.95 16.98 -21.22
C GLY A 46 -20.33 17.92 -22.26
N MET A 47 -19.07 18.31 -22.09
CA MET A 47 -18.32 19.16 -23.01
C MET A 47 -17.29 18.35 -23.81
N ILE A 48 -17.00 18.78 -25.03
CA ILE A 48 -15.92 18.19 -25.83
C ILE A 48 -14.59 18.52 -25.14
N PRO A 49 -13.71 17.54 -24.88
CA PRO A 49 -12.44 17.77 -24.21
C PRO A 49 -11.66 18.87 -24.93
N LYS A 50 -11.49 20.01 -24.25
CA LYS A 50 -10.64 21.11 -24.71
C LYS A 50 -9.34 21.01 -23.94
N MET A 51 -8.25 20.79 -24.68
CA MET A 51 -6.86 20.85 -24.24
C MET A 51 -6.29 19.55 -23.63
N THR A 52 -5.08 19.19 -24.08
CA THR A 52 -4.18 18.28 -23.37
C THR A 52 -3.64 19.01 -22.16
N ILE A 53 -4.35 18.92 -21.03
CA ILE A 53 -3.86 19.45 -19.76
C ILE A 53 -2.69 18.57 -19.33
N GLN A 54 -1.48 19.13 -19.32
CA GLN A 54 -0.35 18.50 -18.62
C GLN A 54 -0.66 18.55 -17.13
N PRO A 55 -0.92 17.41 -16.46
CA PRO A 55 -1.20 17.43 -15.03
C PRO A 55 0.04 17.96 -14.32
N ARG A 56 -0.14 18.95 -13.44
CA ARG A 56 0.91 19.40 -12.54
C ARG A 56 1.12 18.29 -11.52
N PHE A 57 2.18 17.49 -11.69
CA PHE A 57 2.56 16.49 -10.69
C PHE A 57 3.01 17.20 -9.42
N SER A 58 2.27 17.02 -8.33
CA SER A 58 2.68 17.56 -7.04
C SER A 58 3.77 16.67 -6.46
N VAL A 59 4.88 17.27 -6.00
CA VAL A 59 5.97 16.58 -5.30
C VAL A 59 5.49 15.96 -3.98
N LYS A 60 4.33 16.39 -3.48
CA LYS A 60 3.71 15.92 -2.23
C LYS A 60 3.44 14.42 -2.24
N PHE A 61 3.03 13.83 -3.37
CA PHE A 61 2.82 12.38 -3.46
C PHE A 61 4.12 11.59 -3.26
N TYR A 62 5.25 12.13 -3.72
CA TYR A 62 6.56 11.51 -3.50
C TYR A 62 6.97 11.55 -2.03
N LEU A 63 6.75 12.67 -1.34
CA LEU A 63 7.07 12.81 0.08
C LEU A 63 6.28 11.80 0.94
N VAL A 64 4.99 11.61 0.63
CA VAL A 64 4.14 10.62 1.31
C VAL A 64 4.60 9.20 1.03
N ALA A 65 4.93 8.86 -0.22
CA ALA A 65 5.44 7.55 -0.58
C ALA A 65 6.78 7.24 0.10
N MET A 66 7.70 8.20 0.15
CA MET A 66 8.98 8.06 0.84
C MET A 66 8.79 7.86 2.35
N LEU A 67 7.84 8.57 2.97
CA LEU A 67 7.51 8.39 4.38
C LEU A 67 6.89 7.01 4.66
N PHE A 68 6.04 6.51 3.75
CA PHE A 68 5.48 5.16 3.84
C PHE A 68 6.56 4.08 3.76
N ILE A 69 7.50 4.21 2.83
CA ILE A 69 8.64 3.28 2.70
C ILE A 69 9.48 3.30 3.99
N LEU A 70 9.73 4.48 4.54
CA LEU A 70 10.48 4.61 5.79
C LEU A 70 9.75 3.88 6.93
N PHE A 71 8.46 4.13 7.11
CA PHE A 71 7.66 3.46 8.14
C PHE A 71 7.57 1.93 7.94
N ASP A 72 7.45 1.44 6.71
CA ASP A 72 7.42 0.01 6.40
C ASP A 72 8.73 -0.69 6.79
N ILE A 73 9.86 -0.02 6.52
CA ILE A 73 11.20 -0.49 6.96
C ILE A 73 11.28 -0.57 8.49
N GLU A 74 10.71 0.40 9.22
CA GLU A 74 10.67 0.34 10.68
C GLU A 74 9.94 -0.92 11.15
N VAL A 75 8.75 -1.19 10.60
CA VAL A 75 7.94 -2.38 10.94
C VAL A 75 8.69 -3.68 10.66
N ILE A 76 9.45 -3.75 9.55
CA ILE A 76 10.32 -4.88 9.24
C ILE A 76 11.32 -5.19 10.36
N PHE A 77 11.84 -4.17 11.05
CA PHE A 77 12.72 -4.37 12.21
C PHE A 77 11.95 -4.69 13.49
N MET A 78 10.78 -4.07 13.68
CA MET A 78 9.98 -4.26 14.89
C MET A 78 9.36 -5.66 14.99
N VAL A 79 8.93 -6.25 13.87
CA VAL A 79 8.21 -7.53 13.87
C VAL A 79 9.08 -8.69 14.36
N PRO A 80 10.29 -8.95 13.83
CA PRO A 80 11.16 -10.01 14.34
C PRO A 80 11.56 -9.78 15.80
N TRP A 81 11.81 -8.51 16.17
CA TRP A 81 12.11 -8.16 17.56
C TRP A 81 10.94 -8.53 18.49
N ALA A 82 9.70 -8.22 18.10
CA ALA A 82 8.51 -8.53 18.90
C ALA A 82 8.27 -10.04 19.02
N VAL A 83 8.52 -10.81 17.95
CA VAL A 83 8.35 -12.28 17.94
C VAL A 83 9.36 -12.94 18.87
N CYS A 84 10.64 -12.52 18.86
CA CYS A 84 11.70 -13.10 19.67
C CYS A 84 11.87 -12.44 21.06
N TYR A 85 11.03 -11.47 21.40
CA TYR A 85 11.16 -10.66 22.62
C TYR A 85 11.22 -11.50 23.91
N ARG A 86 10.42 -12.57 23.99
CA ARG A 86 10.36 -13.46 25.15
C ARG A 86 11.66 -14.22 25.40
N ASP A 87 12.37 -14.60 24.35
CA ASP A 87 13.64 -15.32 24.49
C ASP A 87 14.76 -14.33 24.82
N PHE A 88 14.72 -13.16 24.19
CA PHE A 88 15.69 -12.12 24.43
C PHE A 88 15.61 -11.57 25.86
N ILE A 89 14.42 -11.30 26.41
CA ILE A 89 14.31 -10.74 27.78
C ILE A 89 14.91 -11.68 28.84
N VAL A 90 14.84 -13.00 28.64
CA VAL A 90 15.47 -13.98 29.54
C VAL A 90 16.99 -13.91 29.46
N GLN A 91 17.54 -13.64 28.28
CA GLN A 91 18.99 -13.64 28.02
C GLN A 91 19.68 -12.30 28.32
N TYR A 92 19.05 -11.17 28.01
CA TYR A 92 19.65 -9.84 28.15
C TYR A 92 18.86 -8.88 29.06
N GLY A 93 17.76 -9.34 29.66
CA GLY A 93 16.97 -8.55 30.61
C GLY A 93 16.30 -7.31 30.00
N ASP A 94 16.07 -6.29 30.82
CA ASP A 94 15.34 -5.07 30.44
C ASP A 94 16.08 -4.19 29.42
N ILE A 95 17.36 -4.47 29.15
CA ILE A 95 18.19 -3.70 28.21
C ILE A 95 17.61 -3.78 26.78
N ILE A 96 16.99 -4.90 26.41
CA ILE A 96 16.37 -5.08 25.09
C ILE A 96 15.21 -4.11 24.88
N LEU A 97 14.39 -3.88 25.93
CA LEU A 97 13.34 -2.87 25.87
C LEU A 97 13.94 -1.49 25.64
N GLY A 98 15.02 -1.15 26.35
CA GLY A 98 15.73 0.12 26.17
C GLY A 98 16.29 0.30 24.76
N SER A 99 16.84 -0.77 24.16
CA SER A 99 17.35 -0.73 22.79
C SER A 99 16.25 -0.46 21.76
N MET A 100 15.08 -1.07 21.94
CA MET A 100 13.93 -0.86 21.06
C MET A 100 13.29 0.51 21.26
N LEU A 101 13.16 0.95 22.52
CA LEU A 101 12.62 2.27 22.85
C LEU A 101 13.48 3.39 22.26
N SER A 102 14.81 3.25 22.33
CA SER A 102 15.72 4.23 21.72
C SER A 102 15.61 4.24 20.19
N PHE A 103 15.49 3.08 19.54
CA PHE A 103 15.23 2.97 18.10
C PHE A 103 13.94 3.69 17.69
N VAL A 104 12.82 3.38 18.35
CA VAL A 104 11.52 4.02 18.07
C VAL A 104 11.58 5.53 18.33
N THR A 105 12.27 5.97 19.38
CA THR A 105 12.37 7.40 19.71
C THR A 105 13.11 8.18 18.62
N ILE A 106 14.22 7.66 18.10
CA ILE A 106 15.00 8.31 17.03
C ILE A 106 14.15 8.49 15.78
N LEU A 107 13.40 7.45 15.41
CA LEU A 107 12.50 7.47 14.25
C LEU A 107 11.32 8.43 14.46
N MET A 108 10.75 8.44 15.67
CA MET A 108 9.66 9.35 16.01
C MET A 108 10.08 10.82 15.91
N VAL A 109 11.33 11.15 16.23
CA VAL A 109 11.88 12.51 16.00
C VAL A 109 11.92 12.85 14.51
N GLY A 110 12.36 11.91 13.66
CA GLY A 110 12.34 12.07 12.19
C GLY A 110 10.93 12.26 11.64
N TYR A 111 9.97 11.50 12.15
CA TYR A 111 8.55 11.60 11.77
C TYR A 111 7.95 12.96 12.17
N ILE A 112 8.18 13.41 13.41
CA ILE A 112 7.73 14.73 13.88
C ILE A 112 8.35 15.86 13.03
N TYR A 113 9.62 15.72 12.66
CA TYR A 113 10.28 16.68 11.77
C TYR A 113 9.59 16.74 10.39
N ALA A 114 9.27 15.58 9.80
CA ALA A 114 8.59 15.52 8.51
C ALA A 114 7.20 16.19 8.55
N ILE A 115 6.43 15.97 9.63
CA ILE A 115 5.15 16.64 9.84
C ILE A 115 5.33 18.16 9.95
N LYS A 116 6.29 18.62 10.75
CA LYS A 116 6.57 20.06 10.90
C LYS A 116 6.99 20.72 9.60
N LYS A 117 7.60 19.97 8.67
CA LYS A 117 7.94 20.45 7.32
C LYS A 117 6.77 20.43 6.32
N GLY A 118 5.57 20.05 6.74
CA GLY A 118 4.39 20.05 5.86
C GLY A 118 4.36 18.86 4.88
N ALA A 119 5.07 17.76 5.16
CA ALA A 119 5.07 16.59 4.28
C ALA A 119 3.66 15.96 4.10
N LEU A 120 2.75 16.22 5.05
CA LEU A 120 1.37 15.70 5.06
C LEU A 120 0.31 16.78 4.76
N GLU A 121 0.72 17.97 4.29
CA GLU A 121 -0.22 19.07 4.03
C GLU A 121 -0.75 19.03 2.60
N PHE A 122 -1.98 18.54 2.44
CA PHE A 122 -2.63 18.35 1.14
C PHE A 122 -3.40 19.59 0.65
N ALA A 123 -3.81 20.47 1.57
CA ALA A 123 -4.54 21.69 1.25
C ALA A 123 -3.56 22.86 1.10
N SER A 124 -3.20 23.20 -0.14
CA SER A 124 -2.58 24.49 -0.49
C SER A 124 -3.03 24.90 -1.88
#